data_AF-A0A1S3RSQ6-F1
#
_entry.id   AF-A0A1S3RSQ6-F1
#
_cell.length_a   1.000
_cell.length_b   1.000
_cell.length_c   1.000
_cell.angle_alpha   90.00
_cell.angle_beta   90.00
_cell.angle_gamma   90.00
#
_symmetry.space_group_name_H-M   'P 1'
#
loop_
_entity.id
_entity.type
_entity.pdbx_description
1 polymer ?
#
loop_
_entity_poly.entity_id
_entity_poly.type
_entity_poly.pdbx_seq_one_letter_code
_entity_poly.pdbx_strand_id
1 'polypeptide(L)'
;MIASPSSFSTTDLLVPPRDAELIKNVTQKYLAVHIVPDQLMMFGGKGDPCALCSLHSIGKIEGAQKQYSKLLCGLLNKHLGISPDRIYVNFFDMEAANVAWNNSTFG
;
A
#
# COMPACT_ATOMS: atom_id res chain seq x y z
N MET A 1 -9.76 -27.49 15.66
CA MET A 1 -9.30 -27.30 14.27
C MET A 1 -8.39 -26.07 14.30
N ILE A 2 -7.08 -26.27 14.33
CA ILE A 2 -6.09 -25.20 14.55
C ILE A 2 -5.80 -24.61 13.18
N ALA A 3 -6.34 -23.41 12.90
CA ALA A 3 -5.97 -22.66 11.69
C ALA A 3 -4.59 -22.03 11.93
N SER A 4 -3.63 -22.38 11.08
CA SER A 4 -2.30 -21.78 11.00
C SER A 4 -2.39 -20.26 10.75
N PRO A 5 -1.74 -19.39 11.53
CA PRO A 5 -1.73 -17.96 11.27
C PRO A 5 -0.44 -17.57 10.55
N SER A 6 -0.42 -17.63 9.22
CA SER A 6 0.59 -16.90 8.44
C SER A 6 0.26 -16.90 6.95
N SER A 7 -0.62 -16.00 6.54
CA SER A 7 -0.46 -15.35 5.24
C SER A 7 -0.58 -13.84 5.46
N PHE A 8 0.56 -13.17 5.48
CA PHE A 8 0.61 -11.74 5.27
C PHE A 8 0.41 -11.52 3.77
N SER A 9 -0.71 -10.93 3.39
CA SER A 9 -0.88 -10.36 2.05
C SER A 9 -0.46 -8.90 2.10
N THR A 10 0.82 -8.66 1.78
CA THR A 10 1.36 -7.31 1.57
C THR A 10 0.92 -6.85 0.18
N THR A 11 0.02 -5.86 0.09
CA THR A 11 0.00 -5.02 -1.12
C THR A 11 1.01 -3.91 -0.91
N ASP A 12 2.19 -4.07 -1.51
CA ASP A 12 3.13 -2.97 -1.69
C ASP A 12 2.53 -2.01 -2.71
N LEU A 13 1.79 -1.02 -2.20
CA LEU A 13 1.42 0.13 -3.00
C LEU A 13 2.67 1.01 -3.10
N LEU A 14 3.39 0.98 -4.22
CA LEU A 14 3.64 2.24 -4.88
C LEU A 14 2.58 2.42 -5.97
N VAL A 15 1.57 3.23 -5.66
CA VAL A 15 0.58 3.90 -6.52
C VAL A 15 0.39 3.42 -7.98
N PRO A 16 -0.83 3.06 -8.43
CA PRO A 16 -1.11 2.75 -9.84
C PRO A 16 -0.80 3.93 -10.79
N PRO A 17 -0.32 3.67 -12.02
CA PRO A 17 0.14 4.70 -12.96
C PRO A 17 -0.98 5.54 -13.62
N ARG A 18 -2.15 5.71 -13.00
CA ARG A 18 -3.26 6.48 -13.60
C ARG A 18 -3.73 7.69 -12.80
N ASP A 19 -3.26 7.89 -11.56
CA ASP A 19 -3.59 9.09 -10.79
C ASP A 19 -2.31 9.86 -10.42
N ALA A 20 -1.95 10.78 -11.31
CA ALA A 20 -0.72 11.57 -11.32
C ALA A 20 -0.56 12.54 -10.13
N GLU A 21 -1.49 12.56 -9.17
CA GLU A 21 -1.51 13.55 -8.09
C GLU A 21 -0.65 13.16 -6.88
N LEU A 22 -0.43 11.86 -6.63
CA LEU A 22 0.45 11.35 -5.54
C LEU A 22 1.93 11.53 -5.80
N ILE A 23 2.31 11.60 -7.08
CA ILE A 23 3.67 11.31 -7.55
C ILE A 23 4.30 12.47 -8.32
N LYS A 24 3.71 13.68 -8.24
CA LYS A 24 4.26 14.88 -8.90
C LYS A 24 5.74 15.14 -8.59
N ASN A 25 6.25 14.62 -7.46
CA ASN A 25 7.62 14.80 -7.00
C ASN A 25 8.46 13.52 -6.93
N VAL A 26 7.92 12.36 -7.31
CA VAL A 26 8.68 11.09 -7.35
C VAL A 26 8.86 10.69 -8.80
N THR A 27 10.10 10.47 -9.23
CA THR A 27 10.36 9.99 -10.60
C THR A 27 9.73 8.62 -10.77
N GLN A 28 8.93 8.41 -11.82
CA GLN A 28 8.24 7.14 -12.08
C GLN A 28 9.17 5.91 -12.09
N LYS A 29 10.46 6.10 -12.38
CA LYS A 29 11.47 5.04 -12.36
C LYS A 29 11.71 4.42 -10.98
N TYR A 30 11.31 5.09 -9.89
CA TYR A 30 11.42 4.60 -8.51
C TYR A 30 10.07 4.12 -7.95
N LEU A 31 9.06 3.96 -8.82
CA LEU A 31 7.72 3.51 -8.45
C LEU A 31 7.53 2.01 -8.73
N ALA A 32 7.11 1.21 -7.74
CA ALA A 32 6.78 -0.21 -7.86
C ALA A 32 5.41 -0.57 -7.25
N VAL A 33 4.45 -0.98 -8.08
CA VAL A 33 3.09 -1.31 -7.65
C VAL A 33 2.93 -2.82 -7.56
N HIS A 34 2.37 -3.33 -6.46
CA HIS A 34 1.97 -4.72 -6.34
C HIS A 34 0.50 -4.85 -5.91
N ILE A 35 -0.28 -5.57 -6.71
CA ILE A 35 -1.70 -5.83 -6.47
C ILE A 35 -1.89 -7.35 -6.43
N VAL A 36 -2.44 -7.85 -5.32
CA VAL A 36 -2.68 -9.28 -5.10
C VAL A 36 -4.19 -9.51 -4.93
N PRO A 37 -4.91 -9.87 -6.00
CA PRO A 37 -6.34 -10.18 -5.91
C PRO A 37 -6.59 -11.58 -5.34
N ASP A 38 -7.87 -11.95 -5.24
CA ASP A 38 -8.35 -13.32 -4.91
C ASP A 38 -7.84 -13.88 -3.58
N GLN A 39 -7.56 -12.98 -2.63
CA GLN A 39 -7.13 -13.35 -1.28
C GLN A 39 -8.31 -13.76 -0.40
N LEU A 40 -8.12 -14.82 0.39
CA LEU A 40 -9.06 -15.21 1.44
C LEU A 40 -8.93 -14.25 2.62
N MET A 41 -9.82 -13.25 2.67
CA MET A 41 -9.75 -12.17 3.66
C MET A 41 -11.09 -11.96 4.37
N MET A 42 -11.03 -11.49 5.61
CA MET A 42 -12.17 -11.03 6.39
C MET A 42 -11.80 -9.74 7.13
N PHE A 43 -12.75 -8.81 7.23
CA PHE A 43 -12.59 -7.58 8.01
C PHE A 43 -13.82 -7.41 8.90
N GLY A 44 -13.60 -7.25 10.21
CA GLY A 44 -14.68 -7.18 11.20
C GLY A 44 -15.57 -8.44 11.22
N GLY A 45 -15.00 -9.61 10.97
CA GLY A 45 -15.75 -10.87 10.92
C GLY A 45 -16.60 -11.09 9.67
N LYS A 46 -16.51 -10.23 8.65
CA LYS A 46 -17.26 -10.34 7.40
C LYS A 46 -16.33 -10.51 6.19
N GLY A 47 -16.76 -11.34 5.24
CA GLY A 47 -16.08 -11.62 3.97
C GLY A 47 -16.40 -10.64 2.84
N ASP A 48 -17.12 -9.54 3.11
CA ASP A 48 -17.31 -8.46 2.13
C ASP A 48 -15.95 -7.88 1.70
N PRO A 49 -15.82 -7.28 0.51
CA PRO A 49 -14.55 -6.75 0.01
C PRO A 49 -13.81 -5.87 1.04
N CYS A 50 -12.51 -6.12 1.21
CA CYS A 50 -11.63 -5.38 2.11
C CYS A 50 -10.20 -5.36 1.54
N ALA A 51 -9.35 -4.49 2.07
CA ALA A 51 -7.95 -4.42 1.66
C ALA A 51 -7.02 -4.20 2.86
N LEU A 52 -5.84 -4.81 2.78
CA LEU A 52 -4.69 -4.53 3.64
C LEU A 52 -3.56 -4.00 2.76
N CYS A 53 -3.16 -2.77 3.01
CA CYS A 53 -2.20 -2.03 2.19
C CYS A 53 -0.97 -1.65 3.00
N SER A 54 0.16 -1.55 2.30
CA SER A 54 1.39 -0.98 2.81
C SER A 54 1.96 0.04 1.82
N LEU A 55 2.35 1.20 2.32
CA LEU A 55 3.10 2.21 1.57
C LEU A 55 4.48 2.37 2.20
N HIS A 56 5.51 1.98 1.45
CA HIS A 56 6.91 2.12 1.82
C HIS A 56 7.53 3.28 1.02
N SER A 57 8.27 4.16 1.69
CA SER A 57 9.00 5.25 1.03
C SER A 57 10.24 5.61 1.82
N ILE A 58 11.29 6.09 1.15
CA ILE A 58 12.45 6.71 1.80
C ILE A 58 12.10 8.18 2.03
N GLY A 59 11.77 8.53 3.27
CA GLY A 59 11.22 9.83 3.63
C GLY A 59 9.82 10.05 3.06
N LYS A 60 9.31 11.27 3.25
CA LYS A 60 8.02 11.77 2.72
C LYS A 60 6.77 11.03 3.25
N ILE A 61 6.89 10.22 4.30
CA ILE A 61 5.75 9.59 4.97
C ILE A 61 5.22 10.48 6.09
N GLU A 62 6.12 10.96 6.96
CA GLU A 62 5.74 11.76 8.11
C GLU A 62 4.99 13.05 7.70
N GLY A 63 3.82 13.27 8.30
CA GLY A 63 2.95 14.42 8.03
C GLY A 63 2.03 14.26 6.82
N ALA A 64 2.28 13.31 5.91
CA ALA A 64 1.49 13.09 4.71
C ALA A 64 0.50 11.92 4.81
N GLN A 65 0.53 11.14 5.90
CA GLN A 65 -0.24 9.89 6.03
C GLN A 65 -1.75 10.09 5.84
N LYS A 66 -2.32 11.20 6.33
CA LYS A 66 -3.75 11.50 6.15
C LYS A 66 -4.11 11.75 4.69
N GLN A 67 -3.26 12.46 3.95
CA GLN A 67 -3.45 12.72 2.53
C GLN A 67 -3.35 11.41 1.73
N TYR A 68 -2.34 10.60 2.02
CA TYR A 68 -2.15 9.30 1.38
C TYR A 68 -3.28 8.33 1.68
N SER A 69 -3.76 8.26 2.93
CA SER A 69 -4.91 7.43 3.30
C SER A 69 -6.16 7.82 2.51
N LYS A 70 -6.50 9.13 2.46
CA LYS A 70 -7.66 9.61 1.68
C LYS A 70 -7.56 9.21 0.22
N LEU A 71 -6.37 9.33 -0.36
CA LEU A 71 -6.18 9.06 -1.78
C LEU A 71 -6.20 7.56 -2.08
N LEU A 72 -5.43 6.75 -1.34
CA LEU A 72 -5.40 5.30 -1.53
C LEU A 72 -6.80 4.68 -1.31
N CYS A 73 -7.48 5.03 -0.23
CA CYS A 73 -8.85 4.54 0.01
C CYS A 73 -9.82 5.02 -1.08
N GLY A 74 -9.68 6.26 -1.58
CA GLY A 74 -10.48 6.78 -2.68
C GLY A 74 -10.27 6.02 -3.98
N LEU A 75 -9.02 5.66 -4.31
CA LEU A 75 -8.69 4.88 -5.51
C LEU A 75 -9.22 3.45 -5.42
N LEU A 76 -9.02 2.78 -4.28
CA LEU A 76 -9.52 1.43 -4.05
C LEU A 76 -11.06 1.39 -4.06
N ASN A 77 -11.72 2.42 -3.53
CA ASN A 77 -13.17 2.55 -3.62
C ASN A 77 -13.64 2.74 -5.07
N LYS A 78 -13.05 3.72 -5.78
CA LYS A 78 -13.43 4.06 -7.15
C LYS A 78 -13.24 2.90 -8.13
N HIS A 79 -12.13 2.16 -8.00
CA HIS A 79 -11.74 1.17 -8.99
C HIS A 79 -12.07 -0.27 -8.60
N LEU A 80 -12.13 -0.59 -7.31
CA LEU A 80 -12.38 -1.95 -6.81
C LEU A 80 -13.65 -2.07 -5.97
N GLY A 81 -14.36 -0.97 -5.72
CA GLY A 81 -15.59 -0.98 -4.92
C GLY A 81 -15.40 -1.25 -3.43
N ILE A 82 -14.15 -1.22 -2.94
CA ILE A 82 -13.85 -1.49 -1.53
C ILE A 82 -14.20 -0.26 -0.70
N SER A 83 -15.02 -0.44 0.34
CA SER A 83 -15.42 0.68 1.21
C SER A 83 -14.23 1.18 2.05
N PRO A 84 -13.99 2.50 2.19
CA PRO A 84 -12.85 3.05 2.94
C PRO A 84 -12.74 2.60 4.41
N ASP A 85 -13.86 2.27 5.06
CA ASP A 85 -13.92 1.76 6.44
C ASP A 85 -13.47 0.29 6.56
N ARG A 86 -13.20 -0.39 5.44
CA ARG A 86 -12.71 -1.77 5.34
C ARG A 86 -11.29 -1.84 4.76
N ILE A 87 -10.52 -0.77 4.90
CA ILE A 87 -9.16 -0.66 4.39
C ILE A 87 -8.23 -0.29 5.54
N TYR A 88 -7.18 -1.07 5.73
CA TYR A 88 -6.02 -0.62 6.50
C TYR A 88 -4.87 -0.25 5.58
N VAL A 89 -4.16 0.83 5.92
CA VAL A 89 -2.92 1.25 5.27
C VAL A 89 -1.84 1.40 6.32
N ASN A 90 -0.82 0.56 6.23
CA ASN A 90 0.40 0.69 7.02
C ASN A 90 1.39 1.58 6.27
N PHE A 91 1.96 2.57 6.96
CA PHE A 91 2.94 3.48 6.39
C PHE A 91 4.31 3.17 6.99
N PHE A 92 5.32 3.03 6.13
CA PHE A 92 6.69 2.75 6.53
C PHE A 92 7.61 3.82 5.95
N ASP A 93 8.15 4.65 6.85
CA ASP A 93 9.24 5.56 6.52
C ASP A 93 10.56 4.78 6.65
N MET A 94 11.20 4.54 5.51
CA MET A 94 12.36 3.68 5.39
C MET A 94 13.65 4.49 5.39
N GLU A 95 14.63 4.07 6.17
CA GLU A 95 16.00 4.59 6.05
C GLU A 95 16.61 4.17 4.70
N ALA A 96 17.29 5.09 4.01
CA ALA A 96 17.84 4.85 2.67
C ALA A 96 18.82 3.66 2.62
N ALA A 97 19.63 3.51 3.67
CA ALA A 97 20.57 2.40 3.81
C ALA A 97 19.88 1.01 3.92
N ASN A 98 18.59 0.98 4.28
CA ASN A 98 17.81 -0.25 4.44
C ASN A 98 17.00 -0.63 3.20
N VAL A 99 17.15 0.10 2.09
CA VAL A 99 16.46 -0.18 0.82
C VAL A 99 17.50 -0.45 -0.27
N ALA A 100 17.56 -1.70 -0.74
CA ALA A 100 18.45 -2.10 -1.81
C ALA A 100 17.81 -1.90 -3.19
N TRP A 101 18.58 -1.39 -4.14
CA TRP A 101 18.21 -1.28 -5.55
C TRP A 101 19.46 -1.30 -6.42
N ASN A 102 19.39 -1.98 -7.57
CA ASN A 102 20.45 -2.01 -8.57
C ASN A 102 21.84 -2.37 -8.01
N ASN A 103 21.92 -3.50 -7.29
CA ASN A 103 23.14 -4.03 -6.68
C ASN A 103 23.82 -3.10 -5.64
N SER A 104 23.09 -2.13 -5.09
CA SER A 104 23.52 -1.23 -4.00
C SER A 104 22.34 -0.94 -3.07
N THR A 105 22.53 -0.06 -2.08
CA THR A 105 21.46 0.60 -1.33
C THR A 105 21.35 2.08 -1.72
N PHE A 106 20.32 2.79 -1.24
CA PHE A 106 20.14 4.22 -1.47
C PHE A 106 20.92 5.11 -0.48
N GLY A 107 21.55 4.51 0.55
CA GLY A 107 22.36 5.20 1.56
C GLY A 107 23.84 5.26 1.24
#